data_AF-A0AB35PKF7-F1
#
_entry.id   AF-A0AB35PKF7-F1
#
_cell.length_a   1.000
_cell.length_b   1.000
_cell.length_c   1.000
_cell.angle_alpha   90.00
_cell.angle_beta   90.00
_cell.angle_gamma   90.00
#
_symmetry.space_group_name_H-M   'P 1'
#
loop_
_entity.id
_entity.type
_entity.pdbx_description
1 polymer ?
#
loop_
_entity_poly.entity_id
_entity_poly.type
_entity_poly.pdbx_seq_one_letter_code
_entity_poly.pdbx_strand_id
1 'polypeptide(L)'
;YESEVVYHKMKEDLEALGIGLKDTESALKENEDIFREHFGKVIQPTDNKIYALNSADWSGGSLIYVPKGIKVDTPLQAYLRIKSENMGQLERTLIIVDE
;
A
#
# COMPACT_ATOMS: atom_id res chain seq x y z
N TYR A 1 7.10 0.70 -15.17
CA TYR A 1 7.28 -0.42 -14.24
C TYR A 1 8.51 -0.13 -13.41
N GLU A 2 8.44 -0.41 -12.10
CA GLU A 2 9.30 0.09 -11.00
C GLU A 2 8.80 1.41 -10.39
N SER A 3 7.68 1.32 -9.68
CA SER A 3 7.38 2.21 -8.56
C SER A 3 8.18 1.67 -7.37
N GLU A 4 9.32 2.28 -7.08
CA GLU A 4 10.16 1.88 -5.96
C GLU A 4 9.80 2.78 -4.77
N VAL A 5 9.17 2.20 -3.74
CA VAL A 5 8.84 2.99 -2.56
C VAL A 5 10.11 3.23 -1.77
N VAL A 6 10.63 4.46 -1.84
CA VAL A 6 11.93 4.81 -1.25
C VAL A 6 11.79 4.94 0.28
N TYR A 7 11.90 3.81 0.98
CA TYR A 7 11.95 3.74 2.45
C TYR A 7 13.40 3.64 2.96
N HIS A 8 14.36 4.37 2.38
CA HIS A 8 15.77 3.95 2.49
C HIS A 8 16.48 4.24 3.82
N LYS A 9 15.81 4.78 4.84
CA LYS A 9 16.43 5.02 6.16
C LYS A 9 15.58 4.67 7.38
N MET A 10 14.26 4.53 7.24
CA MET A 10 13.36 4.23 8.37
C MET A 10 12.78 2.82 8.32
N LYS A 11 13.01 2.06 7.25
CA LYS A 11 12.39 0.74 7.07
C LYS A 11 12.76 -0.22 8.19
N GLU A 12 14.04 -0.30 8.54
CA GLU A 12 14.55 -1.20 9.58
C GLU A 12 13.98 -0.87 10.96
N ASP A 13 13.90 0.42 11.32
CA ASP A 13 13.33 0.87 12.61
C ASP A 13 11.84 0.54 12.70
N LEU A 14 11.11 0.70 11.61
CA LEU A 14 9.67 0.43 11.55
C LEU A 14 9.40 -1.09 11.56
N GLU A 15 10.19 -1.86 10.82
CA GLU A 15 10.13 -3.33 10.84
C GLU A 15 10.48 -3.88 12.22
N ALA A 16 11.41 -3.26 12.95
CA ALA A 16 11.72 -3.61 14.34
C ALA A 16 10.55 -3.36 15.30
N LEU A 17 9.66 -2.42 14.98
CA LEU A 17 8.39 -2.18 15.68
C LEU A 17 7.26 -3.11 15.19
N GLY A 18 7.53 -4.00 14.24
CA GLY A 18 6.55 -4.89 13.62
C GLY A 18 5.68 -4.23 12.56
N ILE A 19 6.00 -3.00 12.14
CA ILE A 19 5.25 -2.28 11.11
C ILE A 19 5.61 -2.85 9.75
N GLY A 20 4.61 -3.28 9.00
CA GLY A 20 4.78 -3.82 7.66
C GLY A 20 4.75 -2.70 6.61
N LEU A 21 5.83 -2.56 5.85
CA LEU A 21 5.92 -1.63 4.71
C LEU A 21 6.37 -2.39 3.45
N LYS A 22 5.45 -2.59 2.51
CA LYS A 22 5.70 -3.34 1.28
C LYS A 22 5.01 -2.70 0.09
N ASP A 23 5.53 -2.95 -1.11
CA ASP A 23 4.77 -2.72 -2.33
C ASP A 23 3.55 -3.66 -2.40
N THR A 24 2.50 -3.23 -3.09
CA THR A 24 1.22 -3.96 -3.13
C THR A 24 1.36 -5.38 -3.72
N GLU A 25 2.30 -5.61 -4.65
CA GLU A 25 2.45 -6.90 -5.34
C GLU A 25 3.09 -7.95 -4.42
N SER A 26 4.17 -7.58 -3.73
CA SER A 26 4.80 -8.42 -2.71
C SER A 26 3.86 -8.64 -1.53
N ALA A 27 3.19 -7.58 -1.07
CA ALA A 27 2.23 -7.64 0.03
C ALA A 27 1.06 -8.58 -0.27
N LEU A 28 0.50 -8.54 -1.48
CA LEU A 28 -0.59 -9.44 -1.87
C LEU A 28 -0.16 -10.91 -1.84
N LYS A 29 1.06 -11.23 -2.32
CA LYS A 29 1.58 -12.60 -2.34
C LYS A 29 1.82 -13.16 -0.94
N GLU A 30 2.28 -12.32 -0.02
CA GLU A 30 2.71 -12.75 1.32
C GLU A 30 1.61 -12.61 2.39
N ASN A 31 0.63 -11.74 2.16
CA ASN A 31 -0.44 -11.39 3.10
C ASN A 31 -1.81 -11.44 2.43
N GLU A 32 -2.07 -12.50 1.67
CA GLU A 32 -3.30 -12.67 0.87
C GLU A 32 -4.58 -12.56 1.72
N ASP A 33 -4.54 -13.06 2.96
CA ASP A 33 -5.62 -12.98 3.94
C ASP A 33 -6.03 -11.52 4.25
N ILE A 34 -5.05 -10.65 4.49
CA ILE A 34 -5.26 -9.23 4.73
C ILE A 34 -5.93 -8.58 3.51
N PHE A 35 -5.46 -8.90 2.31
CA PHE A 35 -6.06 -8.37 1.09
C PHE A 35 -7.48 -8.88 0.88
N ARG A 36 -7.74 -10.17 1.14
CA ARG A 36 -9.10 -10.72 1.05
C ARG A 36 -10.06 -10.04 2.02
N GLU A 37 -9.59 -9.67 3.21
CA GLU A 37 -10.43 -9.02 4.22
C GLU A 37 -10.70 -7.53 3.92
N HIS A 38 -9.68 -6.79 3.47
CA HIS A 38 -9.75 -5.32 3.43
C HIS A 38 -9.78 -4.72 2.02
N PHE A 39 -9.21 -5.40 1.03
CA PHE A 39 -9.03 -4.82 -0.30
C PHE A 39 -10.38 -4.63 -1.00
N GLY A 40 -10.72 -3.37 -1.33
CA GLY A 40 -11.99 -3.04 -1.97
C GLY A 40 -13.18 -2.93 -1.04
N LYS A 41 -12.99 -3.04 0.29
CA LYS A 41 -14.07 -2.90 1.27
C LYS A 41 -14.52 -1.45 1.47
N VAL A 42 -13.56 -0.53 1.54
CA VAL A 42 -13.83 0.92 1.71
C VAL A 42 -14.16 1.58 0.38
N ILE A 43 -13.44 1.21 -0.68
CA ILE A 43 -13.62 1.74 -2.03
C ILE A 43 -14.03 0.58 -2.93
N GLN A 44 -15.33 0.46 -3.20
CA GLN A 44 -15.87 -0.69 -3.91
C GLN A 44 -15.70 -0.51 -5.43
N PRO A 45 -15.43 -1.60 -6.17
CA PRO A 45 -15.33 -1.53 -7.63
C PRO A 45 -16.60 -1.00 -8.30
N THR A 46 -17.76 -1.18 -7.66
CA THR A 46 -19.07 -0.78 -8.18
C THR A 46 -19.40 0.70 -8.02
N ASP A 47 -18.62 1.45 -7.25
CA ASP A 47 -18.94 2.84 -6.93
C ASP A 47 -18.84 3.75 -8.17
N ASN A 48 -17.84 3.55 -9.02
CA ASN A 48 -17.70 4.26 -10.30
C ASN A 48 -16.68 3.59 -11.23
N LYS A 49 -16.65 4.05 -12.50
CA LYS A 49 -15.76 3.53 -13.54
C LYS A 49 -14.26 3.61 -13.24
N ILE A 50 -13.82 4.61 -12.47
CA ILE A 50 -12.40 4.78 -12.12
C ILE A 50 -12.00 3.77 -11.03
N TYR A 51 -12.87 3.52 -10.06
CA TYR A 51 -12.63 2.52 -9.01
C TYR A 51 -12.73 1.10 -9.56
N ALA A 52 -13.67 0.85 -10.49
CA ALA A 52 -13.72 -0.40 -11.23
C ALA A 52 -12.39 -0.68 -11.95
N LEU A 53 -11.89 0.31 -12.69
CA LEU A 53 -10.62 0.21 -13.40
C LEU A 53 -9.43 -0.03 -12.44
N ASN A 54 -9.29 0.79 -11.39
CA ASN A 54 -8.21 0.66 -10.41
C ASN A 54 -8.26 -0.65 -9.59
N SER A 55 -9.46 -1.22 -9.40
CA SER A 55 -9.61 -2.51 -8.70
C SER A 55 -9.34 -3.71 -9.62
N ALA A 56 -9.56 -3.55 -10.93
CA ALA A 56 -9.28 -4.57 -11.93
C ALA A 56 -7.80 -4.58 -12.35
N ASP A 57 -7.16 -3.41 -12.35
CA ASP A 57 -5.77 -3.23 -12.77
C ASP A 57 -5.13 -2.12 -11.92
N TRP A 58 -4.07 -2.46 -11.19
CA TRP A 58 -3.24 -1.50 -10.46
C TRP A 58 -1.79 -1.63 -10.92
N SER A 59 -1.14 -0.48 -11.07
CA SER A 59 0.22 -0.39 -11.57
C SER A 59 1.26 -0.19 -10.45
N GLY A 60 0.82 -0.23 -9.20
CA GLY A 60 1.67 -0.05 -8.02
C GLY A 60 0.87 0.36 -6.77
N GLY A 61 1.59 0.75 -5.73
CA GLY A 61 1.04 1.20 -4.45
C GLY A 61 1.81 0.61 -3.27
N SER A 62 1.20 0.68 -2.09
CA SER A 62 1.83 0.16 -0.87
C SER A 62 0.82 -0.49 0.08
N LEU A 63 1.29 -1.47 0.85
CA LEU A 63 0.67 -1.91 2.09
C LEU A 63 1.43 -1.28 3.25
N ILE A 64 0.70 -0.59 4.13
CA ILE A 64 1.17 -0.12 5.43
C ILE A 64 0.33 -0.83 6.50
N TYR A 65 0.96 -1.67 7.30
CA TYR A 65 0.32 -2.36 8.42
C TYR A 65 0.95 -1.91 9.74
N VAL A 66 0.14 -1.40 10.67
CA VAL A 66 0.56 -0.99 12.01
C VAL A 66 -0.09 -1.94 13.03
N PRO A 67 0.71 -2.72 13.78
CA PRO A 67 0.18 -3.63 14.79
C PRO A 67 -0.48 -2.92 15.97
N LYS A 68 -1.37 -3.65 16.64
CA LYS A 68 -2.00 -3.26 17.92
C LYS A 68 -0.98 -2.71 18.92
N GLY A 69 -1.32 -1.58 19.52
CA GLY A 69 -0.52 -0.97 20.59
C GLY A 69 0.79 -0.32 20.13
N ILE A 70 1.11 -0.33 18.84
CA ILE A 70 2.27 0.38 18.30
C ILE A 70 1.89 1.82 18.00
N LYS A 71 2.64 2.75 18.60
CA LYS A 71 2.56 4.17 18.30
C LYS A 71 3.78 4.61 17.51
N VAL A 72 3.55 5.19 16.34
CA VAL A 72 4.62 5.74 15.51
C VAL A 72 4.74 7.23 15.81
N ASP A 73 5.80 7.63 16.51
CA ASP A 73 6.03 9.05 16.86
C ASP A 73 6.64 9.86 15.71
N THR A 74 7.18 9.18 14.69
CA THR A 74 7.74 9.80 13.50
C THR A 74 6.76 9.68 12.33
N PRO A 75 6.46 10.76 11.58
CA PRO A 75 5.56 10.67 10.44
C PRO A 75 6.11 9.72 9.37
N LEU A 76 5.28 8.77 8.93
CA LEU A 76 5.57 7.91 7.79
C LEU A 76 5.50 8.76 6.51
N GLN A 77 6.58 8.77 5.74
CA GLN A 77 6.66 9.45 4.45
C GLN A 77 6.91 8.43 3.35
N ALA A 78 5.98 8.36 2.39
CA ALA A 78 6.14 7.55 1.19
C ALA A 78 6.31 8.48 -0.02
N TYR A 79 7.42 8.31 -0.74
CA TYR A 79 7.67 9.00 -1.99
C TYR A 79 7.41 8.04 -3.15
N LEU A 80 6.44 8.39 -3.99
CA LEU A 80 6.10 7.65 -5.19
C LEU A 80 6.76 8.36 -6.36
N ARG A 81 7.81 7.74 -6.92
CA ARG A 81 8.54 8.32 -8.05
C ARG A 81 8.01 7.75 -9.35
N ILE A 82 7.30 8.57 -10.10
CA ILE A 82 6.68 8.15 -11.37
C ILE A 82 7.47 8.73 -12.55
N LYS A 83 7.85 7.89 -13.52
CA LYS A 83 8.68 8.26 -14.68
C LYS A 83 8.07 7.86 -16.03
N SER A 84 6.78 8.11 -16.26
CA SER A 84 6.18 7.86 -17.59
C SER A 84 5.11 8.87 -17.97
N GLU A 85 5.31 9.56 -19.09
CA GLU A 85 4.44 10.66 -19.57
C GLU A 85 3.07 10.22 -20.11
N ASN A 86 2.82 8.92 -20.36
CA ASN A 86 1.60 8.45 -21.04
C ASN A 86 0.98 7.17 -20.46
N MET A 87 1.29 6.79 -19.22
CA MET A 87 0.75 5.57 -18.60
C MET A 87 -0.32 5.96 -17.57
N GLY A 88 -1.49 5.31 -17.63
CA GLY A 88 -2.52 5.46 -16.62
C GLY A 88 -1.96 5.07 -15.24
N GLN A 89 -1.98 6.02 -14.31
CA GLN A 89 -1.46 5.80 -12.96
C GLN A 89 -2.61 5.24 -12.11
N LEU A 90 -2.56 3.94 -11.86
CA LEU A 90 -3.54 3.23 -11.04
C LEU A 90 -2.84 2.74 -9.79
N GLU A 91 -2.48 3.66 -8.90
CA GLU A 91 -1.90 3.29 -7.62
C GLU A 91 -2.98 2.93 -6.61
N ARG A 92 -2.69 1.95 -5.76
CA ARG A 92 -3.59 1.53 -4.70
C ARG A 92 -2.83 1.24 -3.42
N THR A 93 -3.08 2.11 -2.43
CA THR A 93 -2.47 2.02 -1.11
C THR A 93 -3.49 1.49 -0.11
N LEU A 94 -3.10 0.46 0.63
CA LEU A 94 -3.87 -0.13 1.73
C LEU A 94 -3.15 0.21 3.03
N ILE A 95 -3.84 0.91 3.93
CA ILE A 95 -3.33 1.27 5.26
C ILE A 95 -4.24 0.60 6.29
N ILE A 96 -3.64 -0.23 7.15
CA ILE A 96 -4.32 -0.95 8.21
C ILE A 96 -3.62 -0.61 9.52
N VAL A 97 -4.42 -0.19 10.50
CA VAL A 97 -3.96 0.14 11.84
C VAL A 97 -4.80 -0.66 12.80
N ASP A 98 -4.20 -1.64 13.45
CA ASP A 98 -4.87 -2.43 14.47
C ASP A 98 -4.97 -1.63 15.79
N GLU A 99 -6.12 -1.80 16.48
CA GLU A 99 -6.40 -1.20 17.79
C GLU A 99 -5.56 -1.80 18.89
#